data_AF-A0A379W7D2-F1
#
_entry.id   AF-A0A379W7D2-F1
#
_cell.length_a   1.000
_cell.length_b   1.000
_cell.length_c   1.000
_cell.angle_alpha   90.00
_cell.angle_beta   90.00
_cell.angle_gamma   90.00
#
_symmetry.space_group_name_H-M   'P 1'
#
loop_
_entity.id
_entity.type
_entity.pdbx_description
1 polymer ?
#
loop_
_entity_poly.entity_id
_entity_poly.type
_entity_poly.pdbx_seq_one_letter_code
_entity_poly.pdbx_strand_id
1 'polypeptide(L)' 'MFTINAEVRKEQGKGASRRLRAANKFPAIIYGGSEAPIAIELGPRPGDEHAS' A
#
# COMPACT_ATOMS: atom_id res chain seq x y z
N MET A 1 10.18 -17.50 2.29
CA MET A 1 9.68 -16.42 3.18
C MET A 1 9.44 -15.19 2.33
N PHE A 2 8.28 -14.54 2.48
CA PHE A 2 7.94 -13.33 1.73
C PHE A 2 7.90 -12.14 2.70
N THR A 3 8.56 -11.06 2.32
CA THR A 3 8.58 -9.80 3.09
C THR A 3 8.02 -8.71 2.19
N ILE A 4 7.02 -7.97 2.68
CA ILE A 4 6.37 -6.88 1.96
C ILE A 4 6.54 -5.61 2.78
N ASN A 5 7.19 -4.60 2.22
CA ASN A 5 7.34 -3.30 2.86
C ASN A 5 6.05 -2.48 2.66
N ALA A 6 5.54 -1.92 3.75
CA ALA A 6 4.28 -1.16 3.77
C ALA A 6 4.37 0.05 4.71
N GLU A 7 3.64 1.12 4.39
CA GLU A 7 3.50 2.31 5.23
C GLU A 7 2.04 2.55 5.60
N VAL A 8 1.77 3.08 6.80
CA VAL A 8 0.39 3.40 7.23
C VAL A 8 -0.11 4.64 6.49
N ARG A 9 -1.33 4.56 5.95
CA ARG A 9 -1.94 5.66 5.21
C ARG A 9 -2.48 6.73 6.14
N LYS A 10 -2.04 7.97 5.91
CA LYS A 10 -2.60 9.16 6.58
C LYS A 10 -3.86 9.68 5.92
N GLU A 11 -3.98 9.50 4.59
CA GLU A 11 -5.11 9.99 3.80
C GLU A 11 -5.89 8.85 3.14
N GLN A 12 -7.21 8.91 3.28
CA GLN A 12 -8.15 7.94 2.71
C GLN A 12 -9.11 8.60 1.69
N GLY A 13 -9.84 7.77 0.96
CA GLY A 13 -10.81 8.21 -0.05
C GLY A 13 -10.32 8.15 -1.49
N LYS A 14 -11.21 8.51 -2.42
CA LYS A 14 -11.01 8.37 -3.88
C LYS A 14 -9.84 9.20 -4.41
N GLY A 15 -9.70 10.45 -3.96
CA GLY A 15 -8.64 11.36 -4.40
C GLY A 15 -7.26 10.90 -3.96
N ALA A 16 -7.10 10.60 -2.66
CA ALA A 16 -5.86 10.07 -2.10
C ALA A 16 -5.44 8.75 -2.79
N SER A 17 -6.39 7.84 -2.98
CA SER A 17 -6.14 6.56 -3.66
C SER A 17 -5.78 6.72 -5.14
N ARG A 18 -6.27 7.75 -5.82
CA ARG A 18 -5.86 8.08 -7.20
C ARG A 18 -4.44 8.64 -7.25
N ARG A 19 -4.09 9.54 -6.33
CA ARG A 19 -2.72 10.10 -6.22
C ARG A 19 -1.68 9.01 -5.96
N LEU A 20 -1.97 8.05 -5.08
CA LEU A 20 -1.07 6.92 -4.80
C LEU A 20 -0.75 6.11 -6.06
N ARG A 21 -1.79 5.77 -6.85
CA ARG A 21 -1.62 5.02 -8.11
C ARG A 21 -0.81 5.78 -9.15
N ALA A 22 -0.96 7.11 -9.22
CA ALA A 22 -0.15 7.94 -10.09
C ALA A 22 1.33 8.00 -9.66
N ALA A 23 1.62 7.75 -8.39
CA ALA A 23 2.96 7.72 -7.82
C ALA A 23 3.59 6.30 -7.81
N ASN A 24 3.12 5.38 -8.65
CA ASN A 24 3.53 3.96 -8.68
C ASN A 24 3.39 3.22 -7.33
N LYS A 25 2.47 3.69 -6.48
CA LYS A 25 2.08 3.03 -5.23
C LYS A 25 0.65 2.53 -5.34
N PHE A 26 0.23 1.64 -4.46
CA PHE A 26 -1.17 1.22 -4.41
C PHE A 26 -1.71 1.12 -2.98
N PRO A 27 -3.00 1.46 -2.77
CA PRO A 27 -3.63 1.33 -1.47
C PRO A 27 -3.99 -0.13 -1.18
N ALA A 28 -3.77 -0.56 0.07
CA ALA A 28 -4.20 -1.86 0.60
C ALA A 28 -4.76 -1.70 2.03
N ILE A 29 -5.35 -2.77 2.56
CA ILE A 29 -5.89 -2.82 3.92
C ILE A 29 -5.56 -4.17 4.55
N ILE A 30 -5.07 -4.14 5.79
CA ILE A 30 -4.85 -5.32 6.62
C ILE A 30 -6.03 -5.40 7.60
N TYR A 31 -6.65 -6.57 7.68
CA TYR A 31 -7.75 -6.84 8.61
C TYR A 31 -7.71 -8.30 9.05
N GLY A 32 -8.32 -8.60 10.20
CA GLY A 32 -8.44 -9.95 10.74
C GLY A 32 -8.59 -9.95 12.26
N GLY A 33 -9.18 -11.03 12.79
CA GLY A 33 -9.43 -11.18 14.22
C GLY A 33 -10.37 -10.11 14.77
N SER A 34 -10.02 -9.54 15.92
CA SER A 34 -10.80 -8.50 16.62
C SER A 34 -10.14 -7.11 16.56
N GLU A 35 -9.06 -6.97 15.79
CA GLU A 35 -8.32 -5.71 15.68
C GLU A 35 -8.96 -4.78 14.65
N ALA A 36 -8.74 -3.47 14.84
CA ALA A 36 -9.21 -2.47 13.91
C ALA A 36 -8.45 -2.59 12.56
N PRO A 37 -9.14 -2.52 11.41
CA PRO A 37 -8.48 -2.56 10.11
C PRO A 37 -7.45 -1.43 9.94
N ILE A 38 -6.29 -1.77 9.37
CA ILE A 38 -5.20 -0.82 9.14
C ILE A 38 -5.07 -0.56 7.64
N ALA A 39 -5.29 0.69 7.25
CA ALA A 39 -5.06 1.13 5.88
C ALA A 39 -3.56 1.36 5.64
N ILE A 40 -3.02 0.71 4.62
CA ILE A 40 -1.60 0.79 4.26
C ILE A 40 -1.41 1.15 2.78
N GLU A 41 -0.26 1.71 2.46
CA GLU A 41 0.20 1.89 1.09
C GLU A 41 1.39 0.97 0.81
N LEU A 42 1.42 0.46 -0.41
CA LEU A 42 2.44 -0.46 -0.90
C LEU A 42 3.18 0.20 -2.06
N GLY A 43 4.49 -0.03 -2.10
CA GLY A 43 5.37 0.42 -3.18
C GLY A 43 5.13 -0.31 -4.51
N PRO A 44 6.03 -0.15 -5.48
CA PRO A 44 6.04 -0.93 -6.72
C PRO A 44 6.06 -2.44 -6.44
N ARG A 45 5.73 -3.26 -7.44
CA ARG A 45 5.70 -4.70 -7.25
C ARG A 45 7.10 -5.18 -6.81
N PRO A 46 7.19 -6.06 -5.80
CA PRO A 46 8.46 -6.69 -5.43
C PRO A 46 9.08 -7.35 -6.67
N GLY A 47 10.22 -6.86 -7.12
CA GLY A 47 10.89 -7.29 -8.36
C GLY A 47 10.96 -6.25 -9.49
N ASP A 48 10.14 -5.20 -9.47
CA ASP A 48 10.23 -4.08 -10.43
C ASP A 48 11.41 -3.13 -10.11
N GLU A 49 12.05 -3.31 -8.95
CA GLU A 49 13.19 -2.56 -8.43
C GLU A 49 14.53 -2.83 -9.16
N HIS A 50 14.58 -3.85 -10.03
CA HIS A 50 15.74 -4.15 -10.89
C HIS A 50 15.50 -3.83 -12.38
N ALA A 51 14.36 -3.25 -12.74
CA ALA A 51 14.11 -2.80 -14.11
C ALA A 51 14.64 -1.37 -14.28
N SER A 52 15.96 -1.24 -14.44
CA SER A 52 16.67 -0.04 -14.89
C SER A 52 17.91 -0.44 -15.68
#